data_AF-A0A1H2L6L2-F1
#
_entry.id   AF-A0A1H2L6L2-F1
#
_cell.length_a   1.000
_cell.length_b   1.000
_cell.length_c   1.000
_cell.angle_alpha   90.00
_cell.angle_beta   90.00
_cell.angle_gamma   90.00
#
_symmetry.space_group_name_H-M   'P 1'
#
loop_
_entity.id
_entity.type
_entity.pdbx_description
1 polymer ?
#
loop_
_entity_poly.entity_id
_entity_poly.type
_entity_poly.pdbx_seq_one_letter_code
_entity_poly.pdbx_strand_id
1 'polypeptide(L)'
;MFASIQSHDQRDFYCRINAEPVLAYKNVLVYELVQSSIPNDIEHFVNGEYMGVFRHVALDTEGKGYVFDIENKRKLACVGRCSYCE
;
A
#
# COMPACT_ATOMS: atom_id res chain seq x y z
N MET A 1 -15.98 -3.49 5.35
CA MET A 1 -15.16 -3.81 6.54
C MET A 1 -13.77 -3.21 6.31
N PHE A 2 -13.08 -2.75 7.35
CA PHE A 2 -11.76 -2.14 7.22
C PHE A 2 -10.71 -3.05 7.83
N ALA A 3 -9.50 -2.98 7.31
CA ALA A 3 -8.33 -3.65 7.86
C ALA A 3 -7.16 -2.65 7.91
N SER A 4 -6.01 -3.12 8.36
CA SER A 4 -4.75 -2.37 8.36
C SER A 4 -3.61 -3.19 7.80
N ILE A 5 -2.69 -2.52 7.11
CA ILE A 5 -1.40 -3.06 6.71
C ILE A 5 -0.32 -2.23 7.39
N GLN A 6 0.55 -2.90 8.14
CA GLN A 6 1.66 -2.28 8.87
C GLN A 6 2.98 -2.89 8.42
N SER A 7 3.96 -2.05 8.09
CA SER A 7 5.33 -2.51 7.87
C SER A 7 6.10 -2.70 9.18
N HIS A 8 6.88 -3.76 9.24
CA HIS A 8 7.85 -4.02 10.31
C HIS A 8 9.20 -3.35 10.07
N ASP A 9 9.50 -3.04 8.81
CA ASP A 9 10.79 -2.46 8.39
C ASP A 9 10.72 -0.93 8.31
N GLN A 10 9.54 -0.37 7.97
CA GLN A 10 9.27 1.06 7.89
C GLN A 10 8.19 1.43 8.90
N ARG A 11 8.62 1.92 10.08
CA ARG A 11 7.71 2.19 11.21
C ARG A 11 6.60 3.19 10.88
N ASP A 12 6.87 4.13 10.00
CA ASP A 12 5.92 5.16 9.59
C ASP A 12 4.92 4.65 8.54
N PHE A 13 5.10 3.43 8.03
CA PHE A 13 4.17 2.81 7.09
C PHE A 13 3.10 2.00 7.83
N TYR A 14 2.02 2.70 8.19
CA TYR A 14 0.81 2.13 8.78
C TYR A 14 -0.40 2.65 8.01
N CYS A 15 -1.07 1.77 7.27
CA CYS A 15 -2.16 2.15 6.37
C CYS A 15 -3.45 1.46 6.76
N ARG A 16 -4.52 2.25 6.91
CA ARG A 16 -5.90 1.72 6.93
C ARG A 16 -6.41 1.49 5.52
N ILE A 17 -6.97 0.30 5.27
CA ILE A 17 -7.44 -0.14 3.96
C ILE A 17 -8.86 -0.67 3.99
N ASN A 18 -9.51 -0.67 2.83
CA ASN A 18 -10.67 -1.54 2.59
C ASN A 18 -10.21 -3.00 2.71
N ALA A 19 -10.92 -3.80 3.52
CA ALA A 19 -10.48 -5.17 3.83
C ALA A 19 -10.47 -6.07 2.59
N GLU A 20 -11.37 -5.81 1.64
CA GLU A 20 -11.45 -6.53 0.38
C GLU A 20 -10.42 -5.98 -0.62
N PRO A 21 -9.62 -6.85 -1.27
CA PRO A 21 -8.69 -6.41 -2.29
C PRO A 21 -9.44 -5.94 -3.54
N VAL A 22 -9.02 -4.81 -4.10
CA VAL A 22 -9.60 -4.25 -5.33
C VAL A 22 -9.04 -4.89 -6.59
N LEU A 23 -7.87 -5.55 -6.50
CA LEU A 23 -7.21 -6.20 -7.63
C LEU A 23 -6.30 -7.33 -7.15
N ALA A 24 -6.39 -8.49 -7.80
CA ALA A 24 -5.34 -9.50 -7.77
C ALA A 24 -4.45 -9.35 -9.01
N TYR A 25 -3.16 -9.14 -8.83
CA TYR A 25 -2.22 -8.94 -9.94
C TYR A 25 -0.92 -9.71 -9.70
N LYS A 26 -0.61 -10.64 -10.61
CA LYS A 26 0.54 -11.55 -10.45
C LYS A 26 0.46 -12.28 -9.09
N ASN A 27 1.46 -12.10 -8.23
CA ASN A 27 1.56 -12.72 -6.92
C ASN A 27 1.15 -11.79 -5.77
N VAL A 28 0.40 -10.71 -6.04
CA VAL A 28 -0.03 -9.76 -5.02
C VAL A 28 -1.53 -9.52 -5.02
N LEU A 29 -2.04 -9.24 -3.83
CA LEU A 29 -3.35 -8.64 -3.61
C LEU A 29 -3.17 -7.15 -3.36
N VAL A 30 -3.96 -6.33 -4.06
CA VAL A 30 -3.92 -4.87 -3.99
C VAL A 30 -5.14 -4.39 -3.23
N TYR A 31 -4.90 -3.52 -2.26
CA TYR A 31 -5.89 -2.94 -1.37
C TYR A 31 -5.90 -1.43 -1.55
N GLU A 32 -7.09 -0.85 -1.44
CA GLU A 32 -7.28 0.60 -1.50
C GLU A 32 -7.28 1.18 -0.08
N LEU A 33 -6.62 2.33 0.09
CA LEU A 33 -6.61 3.08 1.34
C LEU A 33 -8.02 3.64 1.63
N VAL A 34 -8.46 3.51 2.88
CA VAL A 34 -9.76 4.04 3.33
C VAL A 34 -9.83 5.53 3.07
N GLN A 35 -10.95 5.98 2.53
CA GLN A 35 -11.25 7.41 2.42
C GLN A 35 -11.51 7.97 3.81
N SER A 36 -10.66 8.90 4.25
CA SER A 36 -10.69 9.49 5.58
C SER A 36 -10.67 11.01 5.46
N SER A 37 -11.21 11.71 6.46
CA SER A 37 -11.09 13.17 6.56
C SER A 37 -9.65 13.63 6.83
N ILE A 38 -8.80 12.73 7.31
CA ILE A 38 -7.36 12.93 7.46
C ILE A 38 -6.67 12.27 6.26
N PRO A 39 -5.78 12.99 5.54
CA PRO A 39 -5.02 12.42 4.43
C PRO A 39 -4.28 11.16 4.89
N ASN A 40 -4.52 10.04 4.21
CA ASN A 40 -3.80 8.78 4.40
C ASN A 40 -3.06 8.41 3.11
N ASP A 41 -3.01 9.33 2.16
CA ASP A 41 -2.50 9.08 0.83
C ASP A 41 -0.97 9.04 0.88
N ILE A 42 -0.37 8.15 0.10
CA ILE A 42 1.06 7.90 0.14
C ILE A 42 1.74 8.81 -0.88
N GLU A 43 2.40 9.86 -0.40
CA GLU A 43 3.28 10.66 -1.24
C GLU A 43 4.54 9.86 -1.57
N HIS A 44 4.84 9.74 -2.86
CA HIS A 44 6.02 9.03 -3.32
C HIS A 44 7.03 10.01 -3.91
N PHE A 45 8.28 9.90 -3.46
CA PHE A 45 9.40 10.71 -3.92
C PHE A 45 10.52 9.81 -4.43
N VAL A 46 11.18 10.21 -5.51
CA VAL A 46 12.36 9.52 -6.06
C VAL A 46 13.48 10.55 -6.15
N ASN A 47 14.61 10.28 -5.50
CA ASN A 47 15.76 11.21 -5.41
C ASN A 47 15.39 12.64 -4.95
N GLY A 48 14.35 12.77 -4.12
CA GLY A 48 13.85 14.07 -3.63
C GLY A 48 12.85 14.75 -4.55
N GLU A 49 12.60 14.22 -5.75
CA GLU A 49 11.56 14.71 -6.65
C GLU A 49 10.22 14.05 -6.34
N TYR A 50 9.16 14.86 -6.27
CA TYR A 50 7.79 14.39 -6.06
C TYR A 50 7.29 13.66 -7.31
N MET A 51 6.93 12.39 -7.15
CA MET A 51 6.45 11.54 -8.25
C MET A 51 4.93 11.44 -8.32
N GLY A 52 4.24 11.67 -7.20
CA GLY A 52 2.79 11.59 -7.12
C GLY A 52 2.28 11.09 -5.78
N VAL A 53 0.95 11.00 -5.70
CA VAL A 53 0.21 10.49 -4.55
C VAL A 53 -0.45 9.17 -4.94
N PHE A 54 -0.28 8.15 -4.09
CA PHE A 54 -0.78 6.81 -4.32
C PHE A 54 -1.73 6.37 -3.22
N ARG A 55 -2.81 5.70 -3.62
CA ARG A 55 -3.87 5.23 -2.71
C ARG A 55 -4.00 3.72 -2.66
N HIS A 56 -3.02 3.00 -3.17
CA HIS A 56 -3.05 1.55 -3.26
C HIS A 56 -1.79 0.93 -2.69
N VAL A 57 -1.99 -0.11 -1.91
CA VAL A 57 -0.93 -0.90 -1.30
C VAL A 57 -1.11 -2.35 -1.69
N ALA A 58 -0.01 -3.04 -1.97
CA ALA A 58 -0.04 -4.44 -2.35
C ALA A 58 0.67 -5.29 -1.31
N LEU A 59 0.09 -6.44 -0.99
CA LEU A 59 0.71 -7.49 -0.18
C LEU A 59 0.96 -8.71 -1.06
N ASP A 60 2.19 -9.20 -1.09
CA ASP A 60 2.49 -10.47 -1.75
C ASP A 60 2.24 -11.69 -0.84
N THR A 61 2.29 -12.87 -1.46
CA THR A 61 2.11 -14.15 -0.77
C THR A 61 3.19 -14.47 0.28
N GLU A 62 4.29 -13.73 0.29
CA GLU A 62 5.40 -13.87 1.24
C GLU A 62 5.30 -12.83 2.39
N GLY A 63 4.25 -12.01 2.39
CA GLY A 63 4.03 -10.96 3.39
C GLY A 63 4.84 -9.69 3.13
N LYS A 64 5.34 -9.46 1.90
CA LYS A 64 6.01 -8.21 1.54
C LYS A 64 5.00 -7.18 1.04
N GLY A 65 5.10 -5.98 1.60
CA GLY A 65 4.29 -4.82 1.23
C GLY A 65 4.93 -3.96 0.15
N TYR A 66 4.09 -3.32 -0.65
CA TYR A 66 4.49 -2.37 -1.67
C TYR A 66 3.50 -1.22 -1.80
N VAL A 67 4.00 -0.03 -2.15
CA VAL A 67 3.17 1.02 -2.77
C VAL A 67 2.86 0.57 -4.20
N PHE A 68 1.59 0.63 -4.58
CA PHE A 68 1.13 0.13 -5.87
C PHE A 68 0.53 1.26 -6.71
N ASP A 69 0.99 1.35 -7.96
CA ASP A 69 0.45 2.22 -8.99
C ASP A 69 -0.63 1.45 -9.74
N ILE A 70 -1.89 1.70 -9.38
CA ILE A 70 -3.03 0.96 -9.94
C ILE A 70 -3.27 1.29 -11.41
N GLU A 71 -3.01 2.53 -11.82
CA GLU A 71 -3.22 3.01 -13.18
C GLU A 71 -2.27 2.30 -14.15
N ASN A 72 -0.99 2.20 -13.77
CA ASN A 72 0.03 1.53 -14.58
C ASN A 72 0.24 0.05 -14.22
N LYS A 73 -0.53 -0.48 -13.26
CA LYS A 73 -0.47 -1.87 -12.75
C LYS A 73 0.95 -2.32 -12.40
N ARG A 74 1.65 -1.54 -11.58
CA ARG A 74 3.04 -1.83 -11.18
C ARG A 74 3.31 -1.57 -9.70
N LYS A 75 4.27 -2.31 -9.14
CA LYS A 75 4.84 -2.05 -7.81
C LYS A 75 5.82 -0.87 -7.94
N LEU A 76 5.69 0.14 -7.09
CA LEU A 76 6.58 1.31 -7.11
C LEU A 76 7.70 1.20 -6.08
N ALA A 77 7.31 1.16 -4.80
CA ALA A 77 8.24 1.12 -3.68
C ALA A 77 7.98 -0.11 -2.84
N CYS A 78 9.04 -0.80 -2.43
CA CYS A 78 8.93 -1.85 -1.44
C CYS A 78 8.97 -1.24 -0.04
N VAL A 79 7.96 -1.56 0.77
CA VAL A 79 7.85 -1.04 2.14
C VAL A 79 8.28 -2.08 3.18
N GLY A 80 8.77 -3.24 2.74
CA GLY A 80 9.31 -4.29 3.61
C GLY A 80 8.31 -5.38 3.95
N ARG A 81 8.59 -6.16 4.99
CA ARG A 81 7.65 -7.14 5.54
C ARG A 81 6.50 -6.44 6.22
N CYS A 82 5.29 -6.88 5.93
CA CYS A 82 4.07 -6.31 6.49
C CYS A 82 3.17 -7.36 7.13
N SER A 83 2.38 -6.93 8.10
CA SER A 83 1.25 -7.68 8.65
C SER A 83 -0.06 -7.09 8.17
N TYR A 84 -1.01 -7.96 7.86
CA TYR A 84 -2.41 -7.62 7.63
C TYR A 84 -3.19 -7.91 8.91
N CYS A 85 -3.92 -6.91 9.42
CA CYS A 85 -4.73 -7.03 10.64
C CYS A 85 -6.14 -6.52 10.34
N GLU A 86 -7.14 -7.41 10.41
CA GLU A 86 -8.58 -7.09 10.31
C GLU A 86 -9.12 -6.36 11.54
#